data_AF-A0A7Y3GDW1-F1
#
_entry.id   AF-A0A7Y3GDW1-F1
#
_cell.length_a   1.000
_cell.length_b   1.000
_cell.length_c   1.000
_cell.angle_alpha   90.00
_cell.angle_beta   90.00
_cell.angle_gamma   90.00
#
_symmetry.space_group_name_H-M   'P 1'
#
loop_
_entity.id
_entity.type
_entity.pdbx_description
1 polymer ?
#
loop_
_entity_poly.entity_id
_entity_poly.type
_entity_poly.pdbx_seq_one_letter_code
_entity_poly.pdbx_strand_id
1 'polypeptide(L)'
;YCATRKTVERVAKALRSSSVAVGFYHAGRTKLARERAQLAFEAGRTRVLVATNAFGMGIDLPDIRLIVHFQAPGSVEAYYQEAGRAGRDGAPARCLLFFGASDLATQRRLGSGNATSALLERRREDALEAIERYARGSACRQQVLVAHFTGSEGAPCGACDVCRDEVEAHDDPAERAEAAERPAPLPEEALETIVVAVGRLTRPVGKGNLARALRGSRAKSLSRGGLLTLPEYGTLAAYEERAITRAVDDLIADGRLCRMGRKYPTVWIPGRPVRSRDGESSAGGSRKPRARNGRSHGGPVARALDAYRKRQARALQWKSYMVFQRRVILAIDRAQPATRADLARIPGLGEAKIARFGDDILALVRQHGGSPG
;
A
#
# COMPACT_ATOMS: atom_id res chain seq x y z
N TYR A 1 -8.81 -10.86 -10.45
CA TYR A 1 -8.60 -9.70 -9.56
C TYR A 1 -7.21 -9.72 -8.94
N CYS A 2 -6.59 -8.54 -8.81
CA CYS A 2 -5.34 -8.33 -8.07
C CYS A 2 -5.46 -7.09 -7.16
N ALA A 3 -4.73 -7.06 -6.04
CA ALA A 3 -4.84 -5.97 -5.07
C ALA A 3 -4.23 -4.64 -5.55
N THR A 4 -3.20 -4.67 -6.42
CA THR A 4 -2.46 -3.47 -6.82
C THR A 4 -2.33 -3.32 -8.33
N ARG A 5 -2.20 -2.06 -8.79
CA ARG A 5 -1.95 -1.72 -10.21
C ARG A 5 -0.69 -2.41 -10.75
N LYS A 6 0.37 -2.44 -9.93
CA LYS A 6 1.64 -3.10 -10.28
C LYS A 6 1.43 -4.61 -10.46
N THR A 7 0.65 -5.25 -9.60
CA THR A 7 0.33 -6.68 -9.73
C THR A 7 -0.48 -6.94 -11.00
N VAL A 8 -1.50 -6.11 -11.29
CA VAL A 8 -2.30 -6.22 -12.52
C VAL A 8 -1.42 -6.21 -13.76
N GLU A 9 -0.54 -5.22 -13.89
CA GLU A 9 0.35 -5.11 -15.04
C GLU A 9 1.32 -6.30 -15.14
N ARG A 10 1.87 -6.75 -14.00
CA ARG A 10 2.78 -7.90 -13.94
C ARG A 10 2.09 -9.20 -14.39
N VAL A 11 0.91 -9.50 -13.85
CA VAL A 11 0.14 -10.71 -14.18
C VAL A 11 -0.31 -10.67 -15.63
N ALA A 12 -0.79 -9.51 -16.12
CA ALA A 12 -1.17 -9.35 -17.51
C ALA A 12 0.03 -9.58 -18.46
N LYS A 13 1.23 -9.09 -18.10
CA LYS A 13 2.45 -9.34 -18.87
C LYS A 13 2.79 -10.83 -18.91
N ALA A 14 2.76 -11.52 -17.76
CA ALA A 14 3.07 -12.95 -17.67
C ALA A 14 2.10 -13.82 -18.48
N LEU A 15 0.80 -13.52 -18.44
CA LEU A 15 -0.19 -14.28 -19.21
C LEU A 15 -0.05 -14.06 -20.72
N ARG A 16 0.34 -12.85 -21.15
CA ARG A 16 0.60 -12.57 -22.57
C ARG A 16 1.81 -13.33 -23.11
N SER A 17 2.85 -13.52 -22.29
CA SER A 17 3.99 -14.35 -22.70
C SER A 17 3.62 -15.83 -22.90
N SER A 18 2.48 -16.27 -22.37
CA SER A 18 1.93 -17.62 -22.58
C SER A 18 0.89 -17.67 -23.72
N SER A 19 0.94 -16.73 -24.67
CA SER A 19 0.04 -16.67 -25.84
C SER A 19 -1.46 -16.51 -25.53
N VAL A 20 -1.81 -16.02 -24.34
CA VAL A 20 -3.21 -15.73 -23.99
C VAL A 20 -3.55 -14.29 -24.38
N ALA A 21 -4.68 -14.10 -25.08
CA ALA A 21 -5.22 -12.77 -25.38
C ALA A 21 -5.73 -12.09 -24.10
N VAL A 22 -4.93 -11.16 -23.56
CA VAL A 22 -5.16 -10.58 -22.22
C VAL A 22 -5.28 -9.06 -22.27
N GLY A 23 -6.39 -8.54 -21.75
CA GLY A 23 -6.58 -7.12 -21.40
C GLY A 23 -6.20 -6.84 -19.94
N PHE A 24 -6.06 -5.57 -19.57
CA PHE A 24 -5.96 -5.21 -18.15
C PHE A 24 -6.58 -3.86 -17.81
N TYR A 25 -7.11 -3.77 -16.57
CA TYR A 25 -7.92 -2.66 -16.10
C TYR A 25 -7.54 -2.23 -14.68
N HIS A 26 -7.23 -0.94 -14.49
CA HIS A 26 -7.10 -0.34 -13.16
C HIS A 26 -7.25 1.18 -13.24
N ALA A 27 -7.53 1.82 -12.10
CA ALA A 27 -7.72 3.27 -11.98
C ALA A 27 -6.47 4.13 -12.31
N GLY A 28 -5.34 3.51 -12.66
CA GLY A 28 -4.14 4.22 -13.14
C GLY A 28 -4.10 4.43 -14.64
N ARG A 29 -5.01 3.79 -15.39
CA ARG A 29 -5.12 3.85 -16.85
C ARG A 29 -5.96 5.06 -17.25
N THR A 30 -5.71 5.60 -18.45
CA THR A 30 -6.57 6.65 -19.03
C THR A 30 -7.99 6.12 -19.25
N LYS A 31 -8.98 7.01 -19.31
CA LYS A 31 -10.39 6.66 -19.59
C LYS A 31 -10.51 5.83 -20.87
N LEU A 32 -9.93 6.33 -21.97
CA LEU A 32 -9.90 5.63 -23.26
C LEU A 32 -9.24 4.24 -23.18
N ALA A 33 -8.15 4.08 -22.40
CA ALA A 33 -7.49 2.79 -22.26
C ALA A 33 -8.32 1.79 -21.43
N ARG A 34 -9.13 2.27 -20.47
CA ARG A 34 -10.08 1.46 -19.71
C ARG A 34 -11.25 1.01 -20.58
N GLU A 35 -11.84 1.93 -21.33
CA GLU A 35 -12.94 1.66 -22.28
C GLU A 35 -12.51 0.65 -23.35
N ARG A 36 -11.33 0.83 -23.97
CA ARG A 36 -10.81 -0.12 -24.95
C ARG A 36 -10.59 -1.52 -24.37
N ALA A 37 -10.12 -1.62 -23.13
CA ALA A 37 -9.90 -2.92 -22.48
C ALA A 37 -11.23 -3.62 -22.17
N GLN A 38 -12.23 -2.85 -21.72
CA GLN A 38 -13.58 -3.35 -21.46
C GLN A 38 -14.24 -3.83 -22.76
N LEU A 39 -14.32 -2.98 -23.79
CA LEU A 39 -14.92 -3.33 -25.09
C LEU A 39 -14.19 -4.48 -25.81
N ALA A 40 -12.90 -4.67 -25.55
CA ALA A 40 -12.17 -5.82 -26.09
C ALA A 40 -12.53 -7.13 -25.37
N PHE A 41 -12.77 -7.05 -24.06
CA PHE A 41 -13.20 -8.21 -23.26
C PHE A 41 -14.66 -8.57 -23.55
N GLU A 42 -15.55 -7.59 -23.59
CA GLU A 42 -16.97 -7.76 -23.94
C GLU A 42 -17.15 -8.37 -25.34
N ALA A 43 -16.36 -7.93 -26.32
CA ALA A 43 -16.38 -8.48 -27.67
C ALA A 43 -15.61 -9.81 -27.83
N GLY A 44 -15.13 -10.42 -26.75
CA GLY A 44 -14.36 -11.68 -26.78
C GLY A 44 -12.95 -11.59 -27.40
N ARG A 45 -12.50 -10.39 -27.82
CA ARG A 45 -11.16 -10.17 -28.41
C ARG A 45 -10.03 -10.39 -27.41
N THR A 46 -10.30 -10.18 -26.13
CA THR A 46 -9.42 -10.64 -25.05
C THR A 46 -10.16 -11.69 -24.25
N ARG A 47 -9.58 -12.89 -24.14
CA ARG A 47 -10.15 -14.00 -23.37
C ARG A 47 -10.03 -13.79 -21.85
N VAL A 48 -9.04 -13.01 -21.41
CA VAL A 48 -8.77 -12.74 -20.00
C VAL A 48 -8.65 -11.25 -19.76
N LEU A 49 -9.25 -10.76 -18.67
CA LEU A 49 -9.09 -9.39 -18.23
C LEU A 49 -8.55 -9.35 -16.79
N VAL A 50 -7.33 -8.85 -16.64
CA VAL A 50 -6.69 -8.71 -15.32
C VAL A 50 -7.05 -7.34 -14.73
N ALA A 51 -7.65 -7.32 -13.55
CA ALA A 51 -8.14 -6.08 -12.98
C ALA A 51 -7.95 -5.94 -11.46
N THR A 52 -7.89 -4.69 -11.00
CA THR A 52 -8.19 -4.32 -9.60
C THR A 52 -9.70 -4.25 -9.37
N ASN A 53 -10.15 -4.14 -8.11
CA ASN A 53 -11.55 -3.90 -7.74
C ASN A 53 -12.24 -2.73 -8.49
N ALA A 54 -11.48 -1.77 -9.00
CA ALA A 54 -11.96 -0.68 -9.84
C ALA A 54 -12.75 -1.12 -11.11
N PHE A 55 -12.63 -2.37 -11.54
CA PHE A 55 -13.40 -2.91 -12.68
C PHE A 55 -14.82 -3.37 -12.32
N GLY A 56 -15.19 -3.41 -11.04
CA GLY A 56 -16.47 -3.99 -10.62
C GLY A 56 -17.72 -3.09 -10.75
N MET A 57 -17.59 -1.77 -10.73
CA MET A 57 -18.79 -0.91 -10.71
C MET A 57 -19.39 -0.78 -12.12
N GLY A 58 -20.56 -1.38 -12.36
CA GLY A 58 -21.39 -1.13 -13.55
C GLY A 58 -21.13 -2.01 -14.78
N ILE A 59 -20.46 -3.15 -14.63
CA ILE A 59 -20.26 -4.11 -15.72
C ILE A 59 -21.10 -5.35 -15.46
N ASP A 60 -21.96 -5.68 -16.42
CA ASP A 60 -22.82 -6.84 -16.41
C ASP A 60 -22.51 -7.71 -17.64
N LEU A 61 -21.57 -8.65 -17.44
CA LEU A 61 -21.19 -9.64 -18.44
C LEU A 61 -21.71 -10.98 -17.94
N PRO A 62 -22.83 -11.48 -18.51
CA PRO A 62 -23.53 -12.60 -17.91
C PRO A 62 -22.76 -13.92 -18.05
N ASP A 63 -21.86 -13.99 -19.02
CA ASP A 63 -21.18 -15.19 -19.48
C ASP A 63 -19.74 -15.38 -18.94
N ILE A 64 -19.40 -14.73 -17.82
CA ILE A 64 -18.09 -14.94 -17.19
C ILE A 64 -18.02 -16.36 -16.59
N ARG A 65 -17.13 -17.20 -17.14
CA ARG A 65 -16.94 -18.60 -16.73
C ARG A 65 -15.96 -18.82 -15.58
N LEU A 66 -15.03 -17.90 -15.38
CA LEU A 66 -13.97 -18.05 -14.40
C LEU A 66 -13.63 -16.69 -13.78
N ILE A 67 -13.67 -16.64 -12.46
CA ILE A 67 -13.10 -15.54 -11.69
C ILE A 67 -11.94 -16.05 -10.86
N VAL A 68 -10.80 -15.38 -11.02
CA VAL A 68 -9.58 -15.70 -10.26
C VAL A 68 -9.19 -14.51 -9.41
N HIS A 69 -9.20 -14.68 -8.09
CA HIS A 69 -8.58 -13.78 -7.14
C HIS A 69 -7.11 -14.18 -6.99
N PHE A 70 -6.23 -13.48 -7.71
CA PHE A 70 -4.78 -13.70 -7.63
C PHE A 70 -4.18 -13.22 -6.32
N GLN A 71 -4.88 -12.32 -5.62
CA GLN A 71 -4.56 -11.91 -4.25
C GLN A 71 -5.87 -11.80 -3.49
N ALA A 72 -5.85 -12.17 -2.21
CA ALA A 72 -7.03 -12.07 -1.36
C ALA A 72 -7.60 -10.64 -1.32
N PRO A 73 -8.92 -10.45 -1.43
CA PRO A 73 -9.56 -9.16 -1.24
C PRO A 73 -9.52 -8.73 0.23
N GLY A 74 -9.92 -7.49 0.51
CA GLY A 74 -9.87 -6.92 1.86
C GLY A 74 -10.98 -7.38 2.81
N SER A 75 -11.97 -8.13 2.31
CA SER A 75 -13.08 -8.65 3.10
C SER A 75 -13.85 -9.75 2.36
N VAL A 76 -14.70 -10.49 3.07
CA VAL A 76 -15.61 -11.50 2.51
C VAL A 76 -16.66 -10.86 1.60
N GLU A 77 -17.13 -9.65 1.93
CA GLU A 77 -18.08 -8.91 1.10
C GLU A 77 -17.49 -8.52 -0.25
N ALA A 78 -16.24 -8.05 -0.25
CA ALA A 78 -15.53 -7.73 -1.48
C ALA A 78 -15.33 -9.01 -2.33
N TYR A 79 -14.96 -10.12 -1.69
CA TYR A 79 -14.87 -11.41 -2.37
C TYR A 79 -16.21 -11.81 -3.00
N TYR A 80 -17.30 -11.80 -2.23
CA TYR A 80 -18.62 -12.21 -2.68
C TYR A 80 -19.13 -11.37 -3.87
N GLN A 81 -18.98 -10.04 -3.80
CA GLN A 81 -19.36 -9.12 -4.87
C GLN A 81 -18.53 -9.29 -6.15
N GLU A 82 -17.25 -9.67 -6.02
CA GLU A 82 -16.36 -9.91 -7.15
C GLU A 82 -16.61 -11.29 -7.76
N ALA A 83 -16.71 -12.34 -6.93
CA ALA A 83 -16.99 -13.70 -7.34
C ALA A 83 -18.39 -13.87 -7.96
N GLY A 84 -19.41 -13.19 -7.42
CA GLY A 84 -20.79 -13.21 -7.91
C GLY A 84 -21.03 -12.55 -9.29
N ARG A 85 -19.96 -12.23 -10.01
CA ARG A 85 -20.01 -11.83 -11.42
C ARG A 85 -19.90 -13.02 -12.36
N ALA A 86 -19.41 -14.15 -11.86
CA ALA A 86 -19.33 -15.37 -12.64
C ALA A 86 -20.75 -15.97 -12.81
N GLY A 87 -21.05 -16.52 -13.99
CA GLY A 87 -22.25 -17.37 -14.17
C GLY A 87 -23.60 -16.68 -13.98
N ARG A 88 -23.76 -15.39 -14.33
CA ARG A 88 -25.06 -14.71 -14.17
C ARG A 88 -26.11 -15.18 -15.18
N ASP A 89 -25.67 -15.79 -16.27
CA ASP A 89 -26.51 -16.56 -17.19
C ASP A 89 -27.01 -17.91 -16.60
N GLY A 90 -26.60 -18.26 -15.38
CA GLY A 90 -26.95 -19.51 -14.71
C GLY A 90 -26.12 -20.71 -15.17
N ALA A 91 -25.25 -20.55 -16.16
CA ALA A 91 -24.37 -21.63 -16.61
C ALA A 91 -23.24 -21.87 -15.58
N PRO A 92 -22.68 -23.09 -15.51
CA PRO A 92 -21.58 -23.40 -14.60
C PRO A 92 -20.42 -22.42 -14.73
N ALA A 93 -19.94 -21.94 -13.59
CA ALA A 93 -18.78 -21.07 -13.50
C ALA A 93 -17.94 -21.43 -12.28
N ARG A 94 -16.66 -21.05 -12.29
CA ARG A 94 -15.71 -21.31 -11.20
C ARG A 94 -15.19 -20.02 -10.61
N CYS A 95 -15.03 -20.01 -9.29
CA CYS A 95 -14.35 -18.96 -8.55
C CYS A 95 -13.14 -19.57 -7.85
N LEU A 96 -11.95 -19.07 -8.17
CA LEU A 96 -10.68 -19.51 -7.62
C LEU A 96 -10.04 -18.38 -6.80
N LEU A 97 -9.65 -18.68 -5.57
CA LEU A 97 -8.91 -17.76 -4.71
C LEU A 97 -7.53 -18.33 -4.44
N PHE A 98 -6.49 -17.67 -4.96
CA PHE A 98 -5.13 -17.88 -4.47
C PHE A 98 -4.96 -17.07 -3.20
N PHE A 99 -4.58 -17.73 -2.11
CA PHE A 99 -4.41 -17.11 -0.81
C PHE A 99 -2.96 -17.24 -0.35
N GLY A 100 -2.33 -16.11 -0.04
CA GLY A 100 -1.08 -16.09 0.72
C GLY A 100 -1.19 -15.13 1.90
N ALA A 101 -0.62 -15.47 3.06
CA ALA A 101 -0.70 -14.61 4.26
C ALA A 101 -0.15 -13.19 4.04
N SER A 102 0.79 -13.04 3.08
CA SER A 102 1.34 -11.74 2.67
C SER A 102 0.32 -10.80 1.99
N ASP A 103 -0.79 -11.33 1.49
CA ASP A 103 -1.89 -10.56 0.91
C ASP A 103 -2.60 -9.73 1.98
N LEU A 104 -2.77 -10.26 3.19
CA LEU A 104 -3.37 -9.53 4.32
C LEU A 104 -2.53 -8.29 4.65
N ALA A 105 -1.22 -8.42 4.67
CA ALA A 105 -0.32 -7.28 4.84
C ALA A 105 -0.45 -6.26 3.70
N THR A 106 -0.72 -6.70 2.48
CA THR A 106 -1.01 -5.81 1.35
C THR A 106 -2.31 -5.05 1.56
N GLN A 107 -3.38 -5.73 2.00
CA GLN A 107 -4.67 -5.10 2.27
C GLN A 107 -4.59 -4.10 3.43
N ARG A 108 -3.87 -4.43 4.51
CA ARG A 108 -3.60 -3.48 5.62
C ARG A 108 -2.97 -2.19 5.09
N ARG A 109 -1.91 -2.30 4.26
CA ARG A 109 -1.24 -1.13 3.65
C ARG A 109 -2.17 -0.30 2.77
N LEU A 110 -3.06 -0.93 2.02
CA LEU A 110 -4.04 -0.24 1.17
C LEU A 110 -5.10 0.49 2.01
N GLY A 111 -5.51 -0.10 3.14
CA GLY A 111 -6.47 0.49 4.08
C GLY A 111 -5.90 1.64 4.92
N SER A 112 -4.63 1.58 5.35
CA SER A 112 -4.05 2.53 6.32
C SER A 112 -4.06 4.01 5.89
N GLY A 113 -4.25 4.31 4.60
CA GLY A 113 -4.34 5.69 4.11
C GLY A 113 -5.57 6.48 4.60
N ASN A 114 -6.63 5.79 5.04
CA ASN A 114 -7.97 6.36 5.21
C ASN A 114 -8.61 6.13 6.61
N ALA A 115 -7.94 5.51 7.60
CA ALA A 115 -8.53 5.30 8.94
C ALA A 115 -8.08 6.38 9.93
N THR A 116 -9.04 7.18 10.39
CA THR A 116 -8.90 8.20 11.43
C THR A 116 -9.34 7.74 12.82
N SER A 117 -10.10 6.63 12.93
CA SER A 117 -10.60 6.11 14.21
C SER A 117 -10.23 4.64 14.47
N ALA A 118 -10.02 4.30 15.75
CA ALA A 118 -9.71 2.94 16.21
C ALA A 118 -10.81 1.92 15.83
N LEU A 119 -12.08 2.34 15.85
CA LEU A 119 -13.20 1.50 15.43
C LEU A 119 -13.09 1.06 13.97
N LEU A 120 -12.70 1.96 13.06
CA LEU A 120 -12.52 1.63 11.65
C LEU A 120 -11.31 0.70 11.43
N GLU A 121 -10.28 0.84 12.25
CA GLU A 121 -9.11 -0.05 12.21
C GLU A 121 -9.50 -1.45 12.68
N ARG A 122 -10.26 -1.56 13.78
CA ARG A 122 -10.77 -2.85 14.28
C ARG A 122 -11.65 -3.56 13.26
N ARG A 123 -12.66 -2.88 12.70
CA ARG A 123 -13.54 -3.46 11.66
C ARG A 123 -12.78 -3.98 10.45
N ARG A 124 -11.66 -3.36 10.09
CA ARG A 124 -10.82 -3.83 8.97
C ARG A 124 -10.04 -5.07 9.33
N GLU A 125 -9.46 -5.13 10.53
CA GLU A 125 -8.79 -6.34 10.99
C GLU A 125 -9.80 -7.49 11.11
N ASP A 126 -11.00 -7.26 11.65
CA ASP A 126 -12.06 -8.27 11.71
C ASP A 126 -12.45 -8.77 10.30
N ALA A 127 -12.52 -7.85 9.31
CA ALA A 127 -12.79 -8.21 7.91
C ALA A 127 -11.66 -9.02 7.25
N LEU A 128 -10.41 -8.73 7.60
CA LEU A 128 -9.24 -9.49 7.11
C LEU A 128 -9.17 -10.87 7.75
N GLU A 129 -9.51 -10.98 9.02
CA GLU A 129 -9.60 -12.26 9.73
C GLU A 129 -10.74 -13.12 9.14
N ALA A 130 -11.86 -12.51 8.79
CA ALA A 130 -12.97 -13.21 8.15
C ALA A 130 -12.58 -13.81 6.79
N ILE A 131 -11.88 -13.06 5.92
CA ILE A 131 -11.43 -13.59 4.61
C ILE A 131 -10.31 -14.63 4.77
N GLU A 132 -9.45 -14.50 5.76
CA GLU A 132 -8.45 -15.52 6.10
C GLU A 132 -9.11 -16.82 6.55
N ARG A 133 -10.09 -16.73 7.45
CA ARG A 133 -10.89 -17.88 7.88
C ARG A 133 -11.63 -18.53 6.71
N TYR A 134 -12.22 -17.73 5.83
CA TYR A 134 -12.87 -18.24 4.62
C TYR A 134 -11.90 -19.01 3.72
N ALA A 135 -10.68 -18.51 3.53
CA ALA A 135 -9.70 -19.12 2.64
C ALA A 135 -9.05 -20.38 3.23
N ARG A 136 -8.72 -20.38 4.53
CA ARG A 136 -8.02 -21.47 5.21
C ARG A 136 -8.93 -22.49 5.88
N GLY A 137 -10.20 -22.15 6.10
CA GLY A 137 -11.15 -23.00 6.82
C GLY A 137 -11.45 -24.30 6.08
N SER A 138 -11.85 -25.32 6.85
CA SER A 138 -12.29 -26.64 6.38
C SER A 138 -13.82 -26.79 6.35
N ALA A 139 -14.56 -25.70 6.53
CA ALA A 139 -16.01 -25.68 6.36
C ALA A 139 -16.38 -25.44 4.89
N CYS A 140 -17.55 -25.92 4.47
CA CYS A 140 -18.08 -25.68 3.12
C CYS A 140 -18.06 -24.18 2.80
N ARG A 141 -17.43 -23.79 1.69
CA ARG A 141 -17.28 -22.38 1.29
C ARG A 141 -18.62 -21.64 1.25
N GLN A 142 -19.67 -22.28 0.71
CA GLN A 142 -21.00 -21.67 0.64
C GLN A 142 -21.63 -21.47 2.03
N GLN A 143 -21.46 -22.40 2.96
CA GLN A 143 -21.99 -22.27 4.33
C GLN A 143 -21.33 -21.08 5.04
N VAL A 144 -20.02 -20.91 4.87
CA VAL A 144 -19.30 -19.75 5.44
C VAL A 144 -19.85 -18.44 4.86
N LEU A 145 -20.11 -18.36 3.55
CA LEU A 145 -20.70 -17.18 2.94
C LEU A 145 -22.11 -16.91 3.45
N VAL A 146 -22.97 -17.94 3.51
CA VAL A 146 -24.34 -17.81 4.03
C VAL A 146 -24.31 -17.32 5.47
N ALA A 147 -23.54 -17.98 6.35
CA ALA A 147 -23.41 -17.59 7.75
C ALA A 147 -22.89 -16.15 7.91
N HIS A 148 -21.93 -15.73 7.07
CA HIS A 148 -21.39 -14.36 7.11
C HIS A 148 -22.44 -13.30 6.82
N PHE A 149 -23.38 -13.54 5.88
CA PHE A 149 -24.38 -12.55 5.47
C PHE A 149 -25.72 -12.66 6.20
N THR A 150 -26.12 -13.85 6.65
CA THR A 150 -27.44 -14.09 7.24
C THR A 150 -27.37 -14.39 8.73
N GLY A 151 -26.19 -14.71 9.28
CA GLY A 151 -26.05 -15.20 10.65
C GLY A 151 -26.63 -16.60 10.89
N SER A 152 -27.08 -17.29 9.83
CA SER A 152 -27.72 -18.61 9.91
C SER A 152 -26.87 -19.68 9.25
N GLU A 153 -26.99 -20.92 9.71
CA GLU A 153 -26.33 -22.06 9.08
C GLU A 153 -27.04 -22.44 7.77
N GLY A 154 -26.26 -22.57 6.68
CA GLY A 154 -26.75 -23.11 5.42
C GLY A 154 -26.51 -24.62 5.31
N ALA A 155 -27.15 -25.29 4.36
CA ALA A 155 -26.80 -26.67 4.01
C ALA A 155 -25.44 -26.73 3.26
N PRO A 156 -24.68 -27.84 3.35
CA PRO A 156 -23.49 -28.05 2.53
C PRO A 156 -23.80 -27.97 1.03
N CYS A 157 -22.94 -27.34 0.23
CA CYS A 157 -23.24 -27.11 -1.18
C CYS A 157 -22.92 -28.27 -2.12
N GLY A 158 -22.10 -29.24 -1.70
CA GLY A 158 -21.65 -30.37 -2.54
C GLY A 158 -20.78 -29.99 -3.75
N ALA A 159 -20.47 -28.71 -3.93
CA ALA A 159 -19.84 -28.19 -5.15
C ALA A 159 -18.52 -27.47 -4.94
N CYS A 160 -18.21 -27.02 -3.71
CA CYS A 160 -16.95 -26.35 -3.42
C CYS A 160 -15.81 -27.34 -3.21
N ASP A 161 -14.58 -26.82 -3.25
CA ASP A 161 -13.34 -27.56 -3.02
C ASP A 161 -13.39 -28.39 -1.74
N VAL A 162 -13.89 -27.83 -0.65
CA VAL A 162 -14.04 -28.52 0.64
C VAL A 162 -15.08 -29.64 0.60
N CYS A 163 -16.23 -29.43 -0.04
CA CYS A 163 -17.28 -30.47 -0.10
C CYS A 163 -16.94 -31.61 -1.05
N ARG A 164 -16.10 -31.35 -2.06
CA ARG A 164 -15.70 -32.32 -3.06
C ARG A 164 -14.43 -33.08 -2.69
N ASP A 165 -13.84 -32.77 -1.54
CA ASP A 165 -12.52 -33.27 -1.14
C ASP A 165 -11.45 -33.00 -2.23
N GLU A 166 -11.66 -31.97 -3.06
CA GLU A 166 -10.69 -31.49 -4.05
C GLU A 166 -9.54 -30.73 -3.37
N VAL A 167 -9.63 -30.53 -2.04
CA VAL A 167 -8.50 -30.10 -1.22
C VAL A 167 -7.63 -31.32 -0.93
N GLU A 168 -6.90 -31.79 -1.93
CA GLU A 168 -5.57 -32.30 -1.57
C GLU A 168 -4.92 -31.15 -0.82
N ALA A 169 -4.52 -31.38 0.44
CA ALA A 169 -3.71 -30.43 1.19
C ALA A 169 -2.64 -29.95 0.23
N HIS A 170 -2.75 -28.70 -0.23
CA HIS A 170 -1.93 -28.21 -1.31
C HIS A 170 -0.50 -28.30 -0.79
N ASP A 171 0.18 -29.35 -1.19
CA ASP A 171 1.54 -29.67 -0.80
C ASP A 171 2.41 -28.78 -1.68
N ASP A 172 2.15 -27.47 -1.63
CA ASP A 172 2.80 -26.47 -2.46
C ASP A 172 4.29 -26.61 -2.16
N PRO A 173 5.12 -27.05 -3.11
CA PRO A 173 6.54 -27.21 -2.87
C PRO A 173 7.18 -25.91 -2.37
N ALA A 174 6.60 -24.74 -2.67
CA ALA A 174 7.01 -23.47 -2.12
C ALA A 174 6.55 -23.28 -0.67
N GLU A 175 5.34 -23.65 -0.27
CA GLU A 175 4.93 -23.62 1.15
C GLU A 175 5.61 -24.72 1.96
N ARG A 176 5.86 -25.91 1.39
CA ARG A 176 6.65 -26.99 1.98
C ARG A 176 8.12 -26.61 2.09
N ALA A 177 8.69 -25.97 1.07
CA ALA A 177 10.04 -25.41 1.15
C ALA A 177 10.08 -24.25 2.15
N GLU A 178 9.09 -23.35 2.20
CA GLU A 178 9.06 -22.25 3.16
C GLU A 178 8.79 -22.75 4.60
N ALA A 179 8.05 -23.85 4.78
CA ALA A 179 7.81 -24.52 6.05
C ALA A 179 8.99 -25.41 6.49
N ALA A 180 9.71 -26.04 5.56
CA ALA A 180 10.90 -26.85 5.79
C ALA A 180 12.17 -25.99 5.98
N GLU A 181 12.28 -24.86 5.27
CA GLU A 181 13.26 -23.79 5.49
C GLU A 181 12.85 -22.85 6.62
N ARG A 182 11.68 -23.06 7.23
CA ARG A 182 11.21 -22.22 8.34
C ARG A 182 12.25 -22.31 9.45
N PRO A 183 12.95 -21.22 9.77
CA PRO A 183 14.02 -21.30 10.76
C PRO A 183 13.43 -21.76 12.07
N ALA A 184 14.14 -22.70 12.72
CA ALA A 184 13.79 -23.14 14.06
C ALA A 184 13.54 -21.92 14.97
N PRO A 185 12.54 -21.96 15.86
CA PRO A 185 12.35 -20.92 16.85
C PRO A 185 13.67 -20.66 17.58
N LEU A 186 13.98 -19.39 17.80
CA LEU A 186 15.15 -19.01 18.58
C LEU A 186 14.93 -19.49 20.03
N PRO A 187 15.98 -19.96 20.73
CA PRO A 187 15.88 -20.28 22.14
C PRO A 187 15.55 -19.03 22.96
N GLU A 188 14.97 -19.22 24.15
CA GLU A 188 14.51 -18.11 25.00
C GLU A 188 15.62 -17.09 25.30
N GLU A 189 16.86 -17.54 25.53
CA GLU A 189 18.02 -16.65 25.74
C GLU A 189 18.26 -15.68 24.57
N ALA A 190 18.03 -16.13 23.33
CA ALA A 190 18.16 -15.31 22.15
C ALA A 190 16.96 -14.36 22.00
N LEU A 191 15.76 -14.77 22.40
CA LEU A 191 14.58 -13.90 22.49
C LEU A 191 14.79 -12.79 23.53
N GLU A 192 15.30 -13.14 24.71
CA GLU A 192 15.67 -12.18 25.75
C GLU A 192 16.72 -11.19 25.25
N THR A 193 17.75 -11.67 24.55
CA THR A 193 18.76 -10.82 23.90
C THR A 193 18.13 -9.77 22.99
N ILE A 194 17.13 -10.16 22.18
CA ILE A 194 16.39 -9.21 21.31
C ILE A 194 15.65 -8.16 22.15
N VAL A 195 14.95 -8.57 23.20
CA VAL A 195 14.20 -7.65 24.08
C VAL A 195 15.15 -6.68 24.80
N VAL A 196 16.25 -7.18 25.36
CA VAL A 196 17.28 -6.38 26.02
C VAL A 196 17.88 -5.36 25.05
N ALA A 197 18.25 -5.79 23.83
CA ALA A 197 18.78 -4.90 22.81
C ALA A 197 17.80 -3.75 22.49
N VAL A 198 16.51 -4.05 22.31
CA VAL A 198 15.48 -3.01 22.07
C VAL A 198 15.32 -2.10 23.29
N GLY A 199 15.43 -2.64 24.51
CA GLY A 199 15.42 -1.89 25.76
C GLY A 199 16.58 -0.90 25.89
N ARG A 200 17.75 -1.21 25.35
CA ARG A 200 18.93 -0.32 25.37
C ARG A 200 18.88 0.78 24.32
N LEU A 201 18.11 0.60 23.25
CA LEU A 201 17.97 1.63 22.22
C LEU A 201 17.32 2.88 22.78
N THR A 202 17.73 4.04 22.27
CA THR A 202 17.15 5.36 22.63
C THR A 202 16.00 5.77 21.72
N ARG A 203 15.80 5.05 20.61
CA ARG A 203 14.74 5.27 19.63
C ARG A 203 14.32 3.97 18.94
N PRO A 204 13.07 3.88 18.47
CA PRO A 204 12.62 2.73 17.68
C PRO A 204 13.45 2.53 16.40
N VAL A 205 13.65 1.26 16.03
CA VAL A 205 14.42 0.86 14.84
C VAL A 205 13.63 -0.13 13.98
N GLY A 206 13.93 -0.20 12.69
CA GLY A 206 13.29 -1.19 11.81
C GLY A 206 13.79 -2.61 12.10
N LYS A 207 12.89 -3.60 12.11
CA LYS A 207 13.22 -5.00 12.46
C LYS A 207 14.37 -5.61 11.65
N GLY A 208 14.46 -5.29 10.35
CA GLY A 208 15.56 -5.78 9.51
C GLY A 208 16.91 -5.15 9.85
N ASN A 209 16.95 -3.89 10.29
CA ASN A 209 18.19 -3.29 10.79
C ASN A 209 18.56 -3.84 12.17
N LEU A 210 17.57 -4.11 13.04
CA LEU A 210 17.79 -4.76 14.32
C LEU A 210 18.40 -6.16 14.12
N ALA A 211 17.78 -7.00 13.29
CA ALA A 211 18.29 -8.34 12.98
C ALA A 211 19.72 -8.31 12.42
N ARG A 212 20.01 -7.40 11.48
CA ARG A 212 21.36 -7.23 10.93
C ARG A 212 22.38 -6.79 11.98
N ALA A 213 22.00 -5.93 12.91
CA ALA A 213 22.88 -5.51 14.00
C ALA A 213 23.18 -6.67 14.96
N LEU A 214 22.15 -7.40 15.39
CA LEU A 214 22.31 -8.56 16.29
C LEU A 214 23.13 -9.69 15.64
N ARG A 215 23.12 -9.80 14.31
CA ARG A 215 24.02 -10.69 13.56
C ARG A 215 25.44 -10.16 13.34
N GLY A 216 25.70 -8.89 13.62
CA GLY A 216 27.02 -8.28 13.42
C GLY A 216 27.30 -7.80 11.99
N SER A 217 26.26 -7.59 11.18
CA SER A 217 26.38 -7.03 9.81
C SER A 217 26.98 -5.63 9.83
N ARG A 218 27.83 -5.30 8.85
CA ARG A 218 28.43 -3.96 8.68
C ARG A 218 27.65 -3.06 7.72
N ALA A 219 26.38 -3.35 7.48
CA ALA A 219 25.57 -2.60 6.52
C ALA A 219 25.50 -1.10 6.87
N LYS A 220 25.70 -0.22 5.87
CA LYS A 220 25.72 1.25 6.05
C LYS A 220 24.45 1.81 6.72
N SER A 221 23.32 1.11 6.58
CA SER A 221 22.04 1.47 7.21
C SER A 221 22.03 1.39 8.73
N LEU A 222 23.01 0.70 9.35
CA LEU A 222 23.10 0.48 10.80
C LEU A 222 23.78 1.62 11.56
N SER A 223 24.45 2.52 10.82
CA SER A 223 25.05 3.76 11.37
C SER A 223 24.04 4.67 12.08
N ARG A 224 22.74 4.48 11.81
CA ARG A 224 21.65 5.19 12.47
C ARG A 224 20.98 4.28 13.49
N GLY A 225 20.79 4.76 14.71
CA GLY A 225 19.98 4.08 15.72
C GLY A 225 20.71 3.75 17.01
N GLY A 226 22.04 3.84 17.05
CA GLY A 226 22.83 3.26 18.15
C GLY A 226 23.00 1.74 18.03
N LEU A 227 22.66 1.17 16.87
CA LEU A 227 22.70 -0.27 16.62
C LEU A 227 24.12 -0.84 16.61
N LEU A 228 25.10 -0.07 16.12
CA LEU A 228 26.51 -0.48 16.11
C LEU A 228 27.19 -0.39 17.48
N THR A 229 26.56 0.29 18.45
CA THR A 229 27.10 0.50 19.80
C THR A 229 26.40 -0.37 20.85
N LEU A 230 25.50 -1.27 20.43
CA LEU A 230 24.85 -2.20 21.33
C LEU A 230 25.84 -3.25 21.82
N PRO A 231 25.86 -3.58 23.12
CA PRO A 231 26.54 -4.77 23.62
C PRO A 231 26.07 -6.05 22.91
N GLU A 232 24.81 -6.10 22.49
CA GLU A 232 24.20 -7.21 21.78
C GLU A 232 24.53 -7.22 20.27
N TYR A 233 25.36 -6.30 19.79
CA TYR A 233 25.79 -6.31 18.40
C TYR A 233 26.62 -7.58 18.12
N GLY A 234 26.17 -8.39 17.16
CA GLY A 234 26.84 -9.63 16.78
C GLY A 234 26.60 -10.82 17.71
N THR A 235 25.86 -10.68 18.81
CA THR A 235 25.64 -11.80 19.75
C THR A 235 24.77 -12.92 19.17
N LEU A 236 23.98 -12.63 18.14
CA LEU A 236 23.15 -13.61 17.41
C LEU A 236 23.77 -13.98 16.05
N ALA A 237 25.09 -13.90 15.88
CA ALA A 237 25.77 -14.23 14.63
C ALA A 237 25.49 -15.66 14.12
N ALA A 238 25.26 -16.61 15.04
CA ALA A 238 24.95 -18.00 14.77
C ALA A 238 23.56 -18.22 14.13
N TYR A 239 22.64 -17.26 14.24
CA TYR A 239 21.29 -17.37 13.71
C TYR A 239 21.14 -16.64 12.39
N GLU A 240 20.23 -17.11 11.54
CA GLU A 240 19.92 -16.43 10.28
C GLU A 240 19.18 -15.10 10.49
N GLU A 241 19.33 -14.16 9.55
CA GLU A 241 18.65 -12.86 9.63
C GLU A 241 17.13 -13.05 9.62
N ARG A 242 16.65 -13.99 8.79
CA ARG A 242 15.23 -14.35 8.69
C ARG A 242 14.70 -14.88 10.03
N ALA A 243 15.44 -15.77 10.68
CA ALA A 243 15.10 -16.33 11.99
C ALA A 243 14.92 -15.24 13.05
N ILE A 244 15.85 -14.28 13.11
CA ILE A 244 15.78 -13.16 14.07
C ILE A 244 14.62 -12.22 13.71
N THR A 245 14.37 -11.92 12.43
CA THR A 245 13.21 -11.08 12.06
C THR A 245 11.87 -11.73 12.39
N ARG A 246 11.79 -13.06 12.31
CA ARG A 246 10.61 -13.83 12.72
C ARG A 246 10.44 -13.80 14.24
N ALA A 247 11.50 -14.06 14.99
CA ALA A 247 11.49 -13.95 16.45
C ALA A 247 11.02 -12.56 16.93
N VAL A 248 11.41 -11.48 16.22
CA VAL A 248 10.89 -10.14 16.51
C VAL A 248 9.38 -10.02 16.27
N ASP A 249 8.84 -10.66 15.23
CA ASP A 249 7.39 -10.68 14.98
C ASP A 249 6.65 -11.52 16.03
N ASP A 250 7.22 -12.65 16.46
CA ASP A 250 6.68 -13.51 17.52
C ASP A 250 6.64 -12.72 18.86
N LEU A 251 7.74 -12.05 19.23
CA LEU A 251 7.80 -11.16 20.40
C LEU A 251 6.79 -10.00 20.36
N ILE A 252 6.38 -9.55 19.17
CA ILE A 252 5.33 -8.55 19.01
C ILE A 252 3.95 -9.18 19.24
N ALA A 253 3.71 -10.38 18.73
CA ALA A 253 2.47 -11.12 18.94
C ALA A 253 2.26 -11.44 20.43
N ASP A 254 3.33 -11.80 21.14
CA ASP A 254 3.34 -12.09 22.57
C ASP A 254 3.31 -10.83 23.45
N GLY A 255 3.31 -9.64 22.84
CA GLY A 255 3.24 -8.37 23.56
C GLY A 255 4.52 -7.99 24.31
N ARG A 256 5.63 -8.70 24.13
CA ARG A 256 6.96 -8.34 24.68
C ARG A 256 7.58 -7.16 23.94
N LEU A 257 7.23 -6.99 22.67
CA LEU A 257 7.60 -5.85 21.82
C LEU A 257 6.35 -5.24 21.17
N CYS A 258 6.44 -4.01 20.68
CA CYS A 258 5.36 -3.38 19.92
C CYS A 258 5.85 -2.71 18.63
N ARG A 259 4.93 -2.54 17.67
CA ARG A 259 5.20 -1.84 16.41
C ARG A 259 4.83 -0.36 16.54
N MET A 260 5.74 0.50 16.11
CA MET A 260 5.61 1.95 16.09
C MET A 260 5.65 2.49 14.65
N GLY A 261 4.68 3.34 14.30
CA GLY A 261 4.62 4.05 13.02
C GLY A 261 3.95 3.27 11.87
N ARG A 262 3.17 3.99 11.03
CA ARG A 262 2.35 3.39 9.95
C ARG A 262 3.08 3.20 8.61
N LYS A 263 3.93 4.16 8.21
CA LYS A 263 4.61 4.15 6.90
C LYS A 263 5.96 3.42 6.92
N TYR A 264 6.66 3.50 8.05
CA TYR A 264 7.94 2.85 8.28
C TYR A 264 7.89 2.22 9.67
N PRO A 265 7.36 0.99 9.78
CA PRO A 265 7.17 0.35 11.08
C PRO A 265 8.53 0.09 11.74
N THR A 266 8.60 0.45 13.00
CA THR A 266 9.76 0.29 13.88
C THR A 266 9.37 -0.53 15.10
N VAL A 267 10.32 -1.11 15.79
CA VAL A 267 10.13 -2.02 16.93
C VAL A 267 10.52 -1.29 18.21
N TRP A 268 9.73 -1.47 19.27
CA TRP A 268 9.92 -0.80 20.55
C TRP A 268 9.43 -1.61 21.75
N ILE A 269 9.77 -1.16 22.96
CA ILE A 269 9.26 -1.73 24.22
C ILE A 269 7.86 -1.13 24.49
N PRO A 270 6.82 -1.95 24.72
CA PRO A 270 5.49 -1.48 25.10
C PRO A 270 5.54 -0.54 26.31
N GLY A 271 4.78 0.56 26.27
CA GLY A 271 4.69 1.53 27.37
C GLY A 271 5.94 2.38 27.62
N ARG A 272 7.08 2.09 26.99
CA ARG A 272 8.31 2.88 27.20
C ARG A 272 8.26 4.19 26.40
N PRO A 273 8.42 5.37 27.04
CA PRO A 273 8.44 6.63 26.32
C PRO A 273 9.66 6.70 25.40
N VAL A 274 9.45 7.16 24.17
CA VAL A 274 10.56 7.47 23.26
C VAL A 274 11.17 8.78 23.73
N ARG A 275 12.45 8.77 24.14
CA ARG A 275 13.15 9.99 24.56
C ARG A 275 13.22 10.95 23.37
N SER A 276 12.34 11.96 23.35
CA SER A 276 12.49 13.11 22.48
C SER A 276 13.74 13.86 22.92
N ARG A 277 14.55 14.27 21.95
CA ARG A 277 15.69 15.11 22.19
C ARG A 277 15.21 16.55 22.17
N ASP A 278 14.43 16.94 23.18
CA ASP A 278 14.06 18.33 23.44
C ASP A 278 14.38 18.61 24.91
N GLY A 279 15.53 19.26 25.15
CA GLY A 279 15.76 19.97 26.39
C GLY A 279 14.95 21.27 26.38
N GLU A 280 14.40 21.61 27.54
CA GLU A 280 13.93 22.93 27.98
C GLU A 280 12.84 23.62 27.14
N SER A 281 11.61 23.61 27.65
CA SER A 281 11.05 24.78 28.37
C SER A 281 9.55 24.61 28.61
N SER A 282 9.19 24.92 29.85
CA SER A 282 7.86 25.18 30.37
C SER A 282 7.04 26.20 29.56
N ALA A 283 5.72 26.06 29.72
CA ALA A 283 4.66 27.07 29.68
C ALA A 283 4.97 28.48 29.12
N GLY A 284 4.10 28.91 28.19
CA GLY A 284 3.86 30.31 27.88
C GLY A 284 4.83 30.92 26.87
N GLY A 285 4.44 31.01 25.60
CA GLY A 285 5.21 31.76 24.63
C GLY A 285 4.79 31.52 23.20
N SER A 286 4.27 32.58 22.58
CA SER A 286 3.99 32.71 21.16
C SER A 286 5.03 32.00 20.26
N ARG A 287 4.55 31.12 19.38
CA ARG A 287 5.41 30.43 18.40
C ARG A 287 6.03 31.45 17.43
N LYS A 288 7.24 31.91 17.73
CA LYS A 288 8.19 32.37 16.70
C LYS A 288 8.75 31.14 15.96
N PRO A 289 8.82 31.14 14.62
CA PRO A 289 9.27 29.99 13.86
C PRO A 289 10.80 29.94 13.81
N ARG A 290 11.40 28.80 14.18
CA ARG A 290 12.85 28.55 13.97
C ARG A 290 13.12 27.76 12.69
N ALA A 291 14.23 28.14 12.07
CA ALA A 291 14.70 27.93 10.70
C ALA A 291 14.61 26.49 10.16
N ARG A 292 14.05 26.39 8.94
CA ARG A 292 14.17 25.21 8.06
C ARG A 292 15.41 25.36 7.18
N ASN A 293 16.23 24.31 7.11
CA ASN A 293 17.30 24.16 6.14
C ASN A 293 16.88 24.62 4.73
N GLY A 294 17.75 25.41 4.12
CA GLY A 294 17.56 26.20 2.91
C GLY A 294 17.04 25.42 1.70
N ARG A 295 15.71 25.36 1.57
CA ARG A 295 15.05 25.38 0.27
C ARG A 295 14.64 26.84 0.07
N SER A 296 14.98 27.44 -1.08
CA SER A 296 14.46 28.76 -1.42
C SER A 296 12.95 28.77 -1.20
N HIS A 297 12.52 29.49 -0.18
CA HIS A 297 11.11 29.78 0.04
C HIS A 297 10.86 30.84 -1.01
N GLY A 298 10.34 30.43 -2.18
CA GLY A 298 9.95 31.37 -3.20
C GLY A 298 9.08 32.48 -2.61
N GLY A 299 9.08 33.61 -3.27
CA GLY A 299 8.34 34.82 -2.95
C GLY A 299 6.82 34.62 -2.87
N PRO A 300 6.07 35.72 -2.72
CA PRO A 300 4.62 35.65 -2.54
C PRO A 300 3.91 34.96 -3.71
N VAL A 301 4.37 35.17 -4.94
CA VAL A 301 3.87 34.49 -6.15
C VAL A 301 4.09 32.98 -6.07
N ALA A 302 5.26 32.51 -5.64
CA ALA A 302 5.51 31.07 -5.50
C ALA A 302 4.56 30.39 -4.51
N ARG A 303 4.26 31.06 -3.39
CA ARG A 303 3.32 30.53 -2.38
C ARG A 303 1.90 30.44 -2.94
N ALA A 304 1.45 31.48 -3.64
CA ALA A 304 0.14 31.54 -4.26
C ALA A 304 -0.02 30.47 -5.35
N LEU A 305 1.00 30.30 -6.19
CA LEU A 305 1.04 29.26 -7.21
C LEU A 305 1.11 27.85 -6.62
N ASP A 306 1.78 27.65 -5.49
CA ASP A 306 1.80 26.34 -4.81
C ASP A 306 0.40 25.97 -4.27
N ALA A 307 -0.34 26.95 -3.74
CA ALA A 307 -1.72 26.77 -3.30
C ALA A 307 -2.66 26.50 -4.49
N TYR A 308 -2.57 27.32 -5.54
CA TYR A 308 -3.33 27.14 -6.78
C TYR A 308 -3.07 25.78 -7.41
N ARG A 309 -1.80 25.36 -7.51
CA ARG A 309 -1.41 24.05 -8.02
C ARG A 309 -2.06 22.90 -7.26
N LYS A 310 -2.17 22.99 -5.94
CA LYS A 310 -2.85 21.98 -5.11
C LYS A 310 -4.36 21.97 -5.36
N ARG A 311 -5.00 23.14 -5.50
CA ARG A 311 -6.44 23.25 -5.81
C ARG A 311 -6.75 22.65 -7.18
N GLN A 312 -6.00 23.02 -8.22
CA GLN A 312 -6.17 22.48 -9.57
C GLN A 312 -5.89 20.97 -9.63
N ALA A 313 -4.86 20.50 -8.92
CA ALA A 313 -4.57 19.07 -8.84
C ALA A 313 -5.74 18.28 -8.23
N ARG A 314 -6.40 18.81 -7.19
CA ARG A 314 -7.60 18.19 -6.61
C ARG A 314 -8.80 18.23 -7.58
N ALA A 315 -9.08 19.39 -8.17
CA ALA A 315 -10.20 19.56 -9.11
C ALA A 315 -10.09 18.63 -10.33
N LEU A 316 -8.88 18.48 -10.87
CA LEU A 316 -8.60 17.66 -12.05
C LEU A 316 -8.27 16.19 -11.72
N GLN A 317 -8.25 15.81 -10.44
CA GLN A 317 -7.80 14.49 -9.97
C GLN A 317 -6.38 14.14 -10.45
N TRP A 318 -5.50 15.14 -10.55
CA TRP A 318 -4.10 15.02 -10.96
C TRP A 318 -3.17 15.04 -9.74
N LYS A 319 -1.94 14.53 -9.90
CA LYS A 319 -0.88 14.80 -8.91
C LYS A 319 -0.37 16.22 -9.10
N SER A 320 0.01 16.92 -8.02
CA SER A 320 0.40 18.34 -8.09
C SER A 320 1.49 18.65 -9.11
N TYR A 321 2.47 17.76 -9.30
CA TYR A 321 3.53 17.98 -10.30
C TYR A 321 3.05 17.88 -11.76
N MET A 322 1.88 17.26 -12.02
CA MET A 322 1.30 17.13 -13.36
C MET A 322 0.68 18.43 -13.85
N VAL A 323 0.16 19.28 -12.94
CA VAL A 323 -0.30 20.64 -13.24
C VAL A 323 0.91 21.45 -13.73
N PHE A 324 1.93 21.65 -12.87
CA PHE A 324 3.28 22.07 -13.27
C PHE A 324 4.30 21.76 -12.16
N GLN A 325 5.57 21.61 -12.54
CA GLN A 325 6.62 21.23 -11.60
C GLN A 325 7.01 22.37 -10.67
N ARG A 326 7.61 22.06 -9.51
CA ARG A 326 8.02 23.09 -8.54
C ARG A 326 9.07 24.06 -9.11
N ARG A 327 9.94 23.59 -10.02
CA ARG A 327 10.89 24.45 -10.72
C ARG A 327 10.21 25.56 -11.54
N VAL A 328 9.03 25.27 -12.10
CA VAL A 328 8.22 26.23 -12.88
C VAL A 328 7.65 27.30 -11.96
N ILE A 329 7.19 26.92 -10.76
CA ILE A 329 6.71 27.88 -9.74
C ILE A 329 7.81 28.88 -9.37
N LEU A 330 9.01 28.38 -9.09
CA LEU A 330 10.14 29.23 -8.71
C LEU A 330 10.63 30.09 -9.88
N ALA A 331 10.53 29.59 -11.12
CA ALA A 331 10.87 30.35 -12.30
C ALA A 331 9.87 31.49 -12.56
N ILE A 332 8.56 31.25 -12.41
CA ILE A 332 7.52 32.28 -12.53
C ILE A 332 7.67 33.33 -11.43
N ASP A 333 7.91 32.89 -10.20
CA ASP A 333 8.12 33.75 -9.04
C ASP A 333 9.36 34.65 -9.18
N ARG A 334 10.39 34.19 -9.90
CA ARG A 334 11.56 35.03 -10.23
C ARG A 334 11.30 35.95 -11.43
N ALA A 335 10.62 35.46 -12.46
CA ALA A 335 10.47 36.18 -13.72
C ALA A 335 9.32 37.19 -13.76
N GLN A 336 8.34 37.08 -12.85
CA GLN A 336 7.17 37.97 -12.75
C GLN A 336 6.51 38.28 -14.12
N PRO A 337 6.11 37.25 -14.90
CA PRO A 337 5.61 37.43 -16.26
C PRO A 337 4.30 38.23 -16.30
N ALA A 338 4.19 39.18 -17.23
CA ALA A 338 3.00 40.01 -17.41
C ALA A 338 2.09 39.50 -18.55
N THR A 339 2.65 38.77 -19.51
CA THR A 339 1.94 38.31 -20.70
C THR A 339 2.05 36.79 -20.91
N ARG A 340 1.18 36.22 -21.75
CA ARG A 340 1.28 34.81 -22.18
C ARG A 340 2.58 34.52 -22.95
N ALA A 341 3.11 35.52 -23.67
CA ALA A 341 4.41 35.42 -24.34
C ALA A 341 5.56 35.27 -23.33
N ASP A 342 5.48 35.95 -22.18
CA ASP A 342 6.47 35.80 -21.11
C ASP A 342 6.39 34.42 -20.45
N LEU A 343 5.19 33.87 -20.29
CA LEU A 343 5.00 32.50 -19.80
C LEU A 343 5.62 31.45 -20.72
N ALA A 344 5.59 31.66 -22.04
CA ALA A 344 6.20 30.75 -23.02
C ALA A 344 7.73 30.67 -22.89
N ARG A 345 8.36 31.71 -22.33
CA ARG A 345 9.81 31.74 -22.05
C ARG A 345 10.19 30.97 -20.78
N ILE A 346 9.22 30.48 -19.98
CA ILE A 346 9.49 29.77 -18.72
C ILE A 346 9.77 28.27 -18.98
N PRO A 347 10.99 27.77 -18.67
CA PRO A 347 11.34 26.38 -18.93
C PRO A 347 10.43 25.37 -18.20
N GLY A 348 9.74 24.53 -18.98
CA GLY A 348 8.84 23.49 -18.46
C GLY A 348 7.37 23.91 -18.37
N LEU A 349 7.00 25.08 -18.88
CA LEU A 349 5.62 25.51 -19.09
C LEU A 349 5.30 25.53 -20.60
N GLY A 350 4.83 24.40 -21.15
CA GLY A 350 4.51 24.29 -22.58
C GLY A 350 3.16 24.91 -22.96
N GLU A 351 2.94 25.10 -24.26
CA GLU A 351 1.78 25.78 -24.85
C GLU A 351 0.43 25.26 -24.34
N ALA A 352 0.22 23.95 -24.28
CA ALA A 352 -1.01 23.35 -23.74
C ALA A 352 -1.30 23.71 -22.26
N LYS A 353 -0.25 23.96 -21.46
CA LYS A 353 -0.39 24.39 -20.06
C LYS A 353 -0.63 25.90 -19.95
N ILE A 354 -0.04 26.68 -20.86
CA ILE A 354 -0.30 28.13 -20.97
C ILE A 354 -1.75 28.35 -21.41
N ALA A 355 -2.22 27.59 -22.41
CA ALA A 355 -3.61 27.64 -22.85
C ALA A 355 -4.59 27.34 -21.70
N ARG A 356 -4.26 26.36 -20.85
CA ARG A 356 -5.14 25.86 -19.79
C ARG A 356 -5.07 26.61 -18.47
N PHE A 357 -3.89 27.10 -18.08
CA PHE A 357 -3.66 27.70 -16.75
C PHE A 357 -3.05 29.10 -16.82
N GLY A 358 -2.75 29.62 -18.02
CA GLY A 358 -1.99 30.84 -18.21
C GLY A 358 -2.65 32.07 -17.60
N ASP A 359 -3.97 32.25 -17.80
CA ASP A 359 -4.67 33.43 -17.29
C ASP A 359 -4.73 33.44 -15.76
N ASP A 360 -4.96 32.28 -15.15
CA ASP A 360 -4.93 32.10 -13.69
C ASP A 360 -3.53 32.37 -13.13
N ILE A 361 -2.48 31.90 -13.81
CA ILE A 361 -1.09 32.15 -13.42
C ILE A 361 -0.81 33.66 -13.47
N LEU A 362 -1.16 34.34 -14.56
CA LEU A 362 -0.94 35.78 -14.73
C LEU A 362 -1.76 36.59 -13.72
N ALA A 363 -2.98 36.17 -13.40
CA ALA A 363 -3.79 36.79 -12.35
C ALA A 363 -3.11 36.68 -10.97
N LEU A 364 -2.55 35.51 -10.64
CA LEU A 364 -1.82 35.31 -9.38
C LEU A 364 -0.50 36.08 -9.35
N VAL A 365 0.18 36.24 -10.49
CA VAL A 365 1.37 37.09 -10.61
C VAL A 365 0.98 38.56 -10.41
N ARG A 366 -0.10 39.06 -11.01
CA ARG A 366 -0.57 40.44 -10.77
C ARG A 366 -0.99 40.68 -9.32
N GLN A 367 -1.62 39.70 -8.69
CA GLN A 367 -2.16 39.82 -7.33
C GLN A 367 -1.09 39.72 -6.23
N HIS A 368 -0.01 38.97 -6.49
CA HIS A 368 1.01 38.66 -5.49
C HIS A 368 2.43 39.04 -5.91
N GLY A 369 2.61 39.57 -7.12
CA GLY A 369 3.85 40.15 -7.59
C GLY A 369 4.10 41.48 -6.90
N GLY A 370 5.37 41.84 -6.76
CA GLY A 370 5.72 43.21 -6.40
C GLY A 370 5.48 44.11 -7.61
N SER A 371 4.91 45.30 -7.41
CA SER A 371 4.86 46.32 -8.46
C SER A 371 6.25 46.48 -9.07
N PRO A 372 6.39 46.53 -10.41
CA PRO A 372 7.63 47.00 -11.00
C PRO A 372 7.86 48.44 -10.51
N GLY A 373 8.96 48.65 -9.79
CA GLY A 373 9.51 49.98 -9.56
C GLY A 373 10.11 50.54 -10.84
#